data_AF-A0A521QXR3-F1
#
_entry.id   AF-A0A521QXR3-F1
#
_cell.length_a   1.000
_cell.length_b   1.000
_cell.length_c   1.000
_cell.angle_alpha   90.00
_cell.angle_beta   90.00
_cell.angle_gamma   90.00
#
_symmetry.space_group_name_H-M   'P 1'
#
loop_
_entity.id
_entity.type
_entity.pdbx_description
1 polymer ?
#
loop_
_entity_poly.entity_id
_entity_poly.type
_entity_poly.pdbx_seq_one_letter_code
_entity_poly.pdbx_strand_id
1 'polypeptide(L)'
;MENKETGLSTVLMRWAPGTRLPKHEHVAIEQTFVLEGSFADHAGVCRAGNYVWRRAGSRHDAWTDEGCLMLAIFLKPNTFFD
;
A
#
# COMPACT_ATOMS: atom_id res chain seq x y z
N MET A 1 -7.33 -11.38 5.78
CA MET A 1 -8.40 -11.48 6.79
C MET A 1 -8.95 -10.08 7.00
N GLU A 2 -10.27 -9.90 6.94
CA GLU A 2 -10.93 -8.59 7.02
C GLU A 2 -11.99 -8.61 8.13
N ASN A 3 -12.04 -7.56 8.94
CA ASN A 3 -13.18 -7.26 9.79
C ASN A 3 -14.22 -6.51 8.95
N LYS A 4 -15.35 -7.16 8.66
CA LYS A 4 -16.41 -6.61 7.79
C LYS A 4 -17.16 -5.40 8.38
N GLU A 5 -17.15 -5.23 9.70
CA GLU A 5 -17.82 -4.09 10.34
C GLU A 5 -17.00 -2.80 10.18
N THR A 6 -15.68 -2.91 10.27
CA THR A 6 -14.78 -1.74 10.26
C THR A 6 -14.01 -1.56 8.95
N GLY A 7 -13.94 -2.61 8.12
CA GLY A 7 -13.07 -2.70 6.95
C GLY A 7 -11.58 -2.86 7.28
N LEU A 8 -11.23 -3.11 8.56
CA LEU A 8 -9.85 -3.40 8.95
C LEU A 8 -9.38 -4.66 8.26
N SER A 9 -8.21 -4.62 7.62
CA SER A 9 -7.68 -5.77 6.91
C SER A 9 -6.16 -5.90 7.04
N THR A 10 -5.70 -7.15 7.07
CA THR A 10 -4.31 -7.51 6.82
C THR A 10 -4.25 -8.33 5.55
N VAL A 11 -3.41 -7.88 4.61
CA VAL A 11 -3.34 -8.38 3.24
C VAL A 11 -1.89 -8.70 2.90
N LEU A 12 -1.64 -9.95 2.49
CA LEU A 12 -0.44 -10.30 1.75
C LEU A 12 -0.74 -10.10 0.27
N MET A 13 -0.08 -9.14 -0.36
CA MET A 13 -0.36 -8.78 -1.76
C MET A 13 0.89 -8.83 -2.61
N ARG A 14 0.71 -9.34 -3.85
CA ARG A 14 1.74 -9.34 -4.88
C ARG A 14 1.29 -8.43 -6.02
N TRP A 15 2.10 -7.43 -6.32
CA TRP A 15 2.00 -6.63 -7.53
C TRP A 15 2.89 -7.22 -8.61
N ALA A 16 2.34 -7.39 -9.80
CA ALA A 16 3.13 -7.75 -10.99
C ALA A 16 4.03 -6.57 -11.42
N PRO A 17 5.15 -6.82 -12.12
CA PRO A 17 5.94 -5.76 -12.74
C PRO A 17 5.08 -4.82 -13.59
N GLY A 18 5.32 -3.52 -13.49
CA GLY A 18 4.54 -2.49 -14.19
C GLY A 18 3.20 -2.13 -13.55
N THR A 19 2.81 -2.75 -12.43
CA THR A 19 1.56 -2.39 -11.73
C THR A 19 1.57 -0.90 -11.34
N ARG A 20 0.41 -0.25 -11.53
CA ARG A 20 0.13 1.13 -11.13
C ARG A 20 -1.14 1.15 -10.30
N LEU A 21 -1.06 1.62 -9.06
CA LEU A 21 -2.21 1.88 -8.20
C LEU A 21 -2.59 3.37 -8.35
N PRO A 22 -3.81 3.67 -8.81
CA PRO A 22 -4.23 5.04 -9.05
C PRO A 22 -4.25 5.85 -7.76
N LYS A 23 -4.41 7.17 -7.94
CA LYS A 23 -4.44 8.11 -6.83
C LYS A 23 -5.51 7.73 -5.81
N HIS A 24 -5.09 7.61 -4.56
CA HIS A 24 -5.97 7.23 -3.47
C HIS A 24 -5.58 7.93 -2.17
N GLU A 25 -6.47 7.86 -1.19
CA GLU A 25 -6.27 8.33 0.18
C GLU A 25 -6.31 7.15 1.15
N HIS A 26 -5.34 7.13 2.08
CA HIS A 26 -5.42 6.30 3.27
C HIS A 26 -6.34 6.97 4.30
N VAL A 27 -7.59 6.51 4.40
CA VAL A 27 -8.61 7.10 5.30
C VAL A 27 -8.20 7.02 6.78
N ALA A 28 -7.48 5.96 7.13
CA ALA A 28 -6.84 5.77 8.43
C ALA A 28 -5.37 5.37 8.20
N ILE A 29 -4.65 5.04 9.29
CA ILE A 29 -3.25 4.59 9.18
C ILE A 29 -3.16 3.35 8.27
N GLU A 30 -2.13 3.36 7.42
CA GLU A 30 -1.69 2.22 6.63
C GLU A 30 -0.23 1.90 6.98
N GLN A 31 0.06 0.60 7.12
CA GLN A 31 1.39 0.09 7.43
C GLN A 31 1.73 -1.00 6.43
N THR A 32 2.87 -0.87 5.76
CA THR A 32 3.33 -1.86 4.78
C THR A 32 4.76 -2.29 5.08
N PHE A 33 5.01 -3.60 5.03
CA PHE A 33 6.34 -4.17 5.04
C PHE A 33 6.60 -4.87 3.71
N VAL A 34 7.67 -4.49 3.03
CA VAL A 34 8.04 -5.07 1.73
C VAL A 34 8.85 -6.33 1.96
N LEU A 35 8.39 -7.44 1.38
CA LEU A 35 9.00 -8.76 1.48
C LEU A 35 9.92 -9.05 0.30
N GLU A 36 9.52 -8.69 -0.92
CA GLU A 36 10.30 -8.89 -2.16
C GLU A 36 10.06 -7.72 -3.13
N GLY A 37 11.07 -7.39 -3.94
CA GLY A 37 10.97 -6.33 -4.96
C GLY A 37 10.86 -4.93 -4.35
N SER A 38 10.11 -4.04 -5.04
CA SER A 38 9.91 -2.66 -4.59
C SER A 38 8.63 -2.04 -5.10
N PHE A 39 8.15 -1.04 -4.37
CA PHE A 39 7.18 -0.08 -4.89
C PHE A 39 7.69 1.34 -4.63
N ALA A 40 7.15 2.30 -5.38
CA ALA A 40 7.54 3.69 -5.30
C ALA A 40 6.31 4.59 -5.30
N ASP A 41 6.49 5.78 -4.76
CA ASP A 41 5.62 6.91 -4.95
C ASP A 41 6.45 8.20 -5.07
N HIS A 42 5.79 9.36 -5.03
CA HIS A 42 6.46 10.66 -5.11
C HIS A 42 7.44 10.96 -3.95
N ALA A 43 7.41 10.19 -2.86
CA ALA A 43 8.36 10.33 -1.76
C ALA A 43 9.62 9.47 -1.96
N GLY A 44 9.61 8.52 -2.89
CA GLY A 44 10.74 7.67 -3.23
C GLY A 44 10.37 6.20 -3.34
N VAL A 45 11.38 5.33 -3.26
CA VAL A 45 11.23 3.90 -3.50
C VAL A 45 11.43 3.10 -2.20
N CYS A 46 10.47 2.24 -1.88
CA CYS A 46 10.51 1.31 -0.77
C CYS A 46 10.84 -0.11 -1.28
N ARG A 47 11.90 -0.71 -0.74
CA ARG A 47 12.43 -2.02 -1.16
C ARG A 47 12.22 -3.08 -0.09
N ALA A 48 12.40 -4.34 -0.46
CA ALA A 48 12.43 -5.46 0.47
C ALA A 48 13.22 -5.14 1.76
N GLY A 49 12.60 -5.41 2.92
CA GLY A 49 13.11 -5.07 4.24
C GLY A 49 12.75 -3.66 4.73
N ASN A 50 12.19 -2.79 3.88
CA ASN A 50 11.67 -1.49 4.32
C ASN A 50 10.27 -1.63 4.92
N TYR A 51 10.03 -0.79 5.92
CA TYR A 51 8.74 -0.57 6.53
C TYR A 51 8.25 0.83 6.18
N VAL A 52 6.98 0.92 5.81
CA VAL A 52 6.30 2.15 5.43
C VAL A 52 5.14 2.38 6.39
N TRP A 53 5.06 3.60 6.90
CA TRP A 53 3.95 4.07 7.71
C TRP A 53 3.33 5.28 7.04
N ARG A 54 2.04 5.21 6.74
CA ARG A 54 1.28 6.29 6.12
C ARG A 54 0.23 6.80 7.10
N ARG A 55 0.25 8.12 7.32
CA ARG A 55 -0.73 8.80 8.17
C ARG A 55 -2.12 8.81 7.52
N ALA A 56 -3.15 8.87 8.35
CA ALA A 56 -4.51 9.15 7.90
C ALA A 56 -4.56 10.45 7.06
N GLY A 57 -5.34 10.44 5.98
CA GLY A 57 -5.49 11.55 5.03
C GLY A 57 -4.31 11.73 4.07
N SER A 58 -3.28 10.87 4.11
CA SER A 58 -2.22 10.91 3.10
C SER A 58 -2.74 10.41 1.74
N ARG A 59 -2.29 11.07 0.67
CA ARG A 59 -2.71 10.80 -0.70
C ARG A 59 -1.51 10.56 -1.59
N HIS A 60 -1.59 9.54 -2.42
CA HIS A 60 -0.59 9.26 -3.44
C HIS A 60 -1.15 8.34 -4.53
N ASP A 61 -0.47 8.31 -5.66
CA ASP A 61 -0.41 7.14 -6.54
C ASP A 61 0.87 6.36 -6.21
N ALA A 62 0.84 5.05 -6.47
CA ALA A 62 1.95 4.17 -6.16
C ALA A 62 2.18 3.20 -7.32
N TRP A 63 3.42 2.80 -7.53
CA TRP A 63 3.78 1.96 -8.67
C TRP A 63 4.92 1.00 -8.36
N THR A 64 5.09 0.00 -9.22
CA THR A 64 6.28 -0.85 -9.22
C THR A 64 6.75 -1.09 -10.66
N ASP A 65 8.06 -1.05 -10.87
CA ASP A 65 8.64 -1.41 -12.17
C ASP A 65 9.06 -2.89 -12.20
N GLU A 66 9.48 -3.45 -11.07
CA GLU A 66 10.04 -4.81 -10.96
C GLU A 66 9.11 -5.85 -10.31
N GLY A 67 7.94 -5.42 -9.85
CA GLY A 67 7.05 -6.23 -9.03
C GLY A 67 7.33 -6.07 -7.54
N CYS A 68 6.35 -6.44 -6.70
CA CYS A 68 6.47 -6.24 -5.26
C CYS A 68 5.61 -7.25 -4.50
N LEU A 69 6.19 -7.95 -3.52
CA LEU A 69 5.45 -8.72 -2.52
C LEU A 69 5.49 -7.94 -1.21
N MET A 70 4.32 -7.71 -0.61
CA MET A 70 4.24 -6.93 0.62
C MET A 70 3.13 -7.40 1.55
N LEU A 71 3.37 -7.23 2.85
CA LEU A 71 2.37 -7.36 3.89
C LEU A 71 1.85 -5.96 4.24
N ALA A 72 0.59 -5.71 3.97
CA ALA A 72 -0.08 -4.44 4.24
C ALA A 72 -1.15 -4.60 5.32
N ILE A 73 -1.27 -3.59 6.17
CA ILE A 73 -2.25 -3.50 7.25
C ILE A 73 -3.00 -2.18 7.08
N PHE A 74 -4.31 -2.28 6.87
CA PHE A 74 -5.21 -1.15 6.69
C PHE A 74 -6.17 -1.10 7.88
N LEU A 75 -6.21 0.02 8.60
CA LEU A 75 -7.21 0.22 9.65
C LEU A 75 -8.61 0.53 9.08
N LYS A 76 -8.66 1.09 7.87
CA LYS A 76 -9.87 1.34 7.07
C LYS A 76 -9.56 1.21 5.58
N PRO A 77 -10.56 0.92 4.73
CA PRO A 77 -10.38 0.89 3.27
C PRO A 77 -9.89 2.23 2.72
N ASN A 78 -9.10 2.17 1.64
CA ASN A 78 -8.68 3.36 0.90
C ASN A 78 -9.86 3.96 0.13
N THR A 79 -9.84 5.28 -0.03
CA THR A 79 -10.74 5.99 -0.98
C THR A 79 -9.96 6.25 -2.26
N PHE A 80 -10.50 5.80 -3.39
CA PHE A 80 -9.95 6.07 -4.72
C PHE A 80 -10.61 7.29 -5.33
N PHE A 81 -9.85 8.02 -6.16
CA PHE A 81 -10.34 9.19 -6.88
C PHE A 81 -10.26 8.94 -8.39
N ASP A 82 -11.26 9.43 -9.12
CA ASP A 82 -11.28 9.45 -10.58
C ASP A 82 -10.29 10.48 -11.16
#